data_AF-A0A1F6H1C3-F1
#
_entry.id   AF-A0A1F6H1C3-F1
#
_cell.length_a   1.000
_cell.length_b   1.000
_cell.length_c   1.000
_cell.angle_alpha   90.00
_cell.angle_beta   90.00
_cell.angle_gamma   90.00
#
_symmetry.space_group_name_H-M   'P 1'
#
loop_
_entity.id
_entity.type
_entity.pdbx_description
1 polymer ?
#
loop_
_entity_poly.entity_id
_entity_poly.type
_entity_poly.pdbx_seq_one_letter_code
_entity_poly.pdbx_strand_id
1 'polypeptide(L)'
;MEESIGEIIESTKELFKSKGWGRNPKEINKIGCSWFAMTIAYEIGDEATLQESSQVDGDDILTPHMWVVYKTKCYDAETPDGVDDYLDLPIFKRMKKSDLKKFMEKRIKS
;
A
#
# COMPACT_ATOMS: atom_id res chain seq x y z
N MET A 1 -9.08 21.91 -11.70
CA MET A 1 -8.01 21.71 -10.71
C MET A 1 -7.84 20.21 -10.63
N GLU A 2 -6.64 19.71 -10.90
CA GLU A 2 -6.34 18.30 -10.65
C GLU A 2 -6.33 18.10 -9.13
N GLU A 3 -7.05 17.09 -8.64
CA GLU A 3 -6.98 16.70 -7.22
C GLU A 3 -5.56 16.21 -6.92
N SER A 4 -5.04 16.59 -5.75
CA SER A 4 -3.79 16.03 -5.27
C SER A 4 -3.96 14.54 -4.94
N ILE A 5 -2.87 13.77 -5.01
CA ILE A 5 -2.90 12.35 -4.62
C ILE A 5 -3.39 12.15 -3.18
N GLY A 6 -3.08 13.08 -2.27
CA GLY A 6 -3.59 13.06 -0.90
C GLY A 6 -5.11 13.15 -0.85
N GLU A 7 -5.71 14.05 -1.63
CA GLU A 7 -7.17 14.19 -1.74
C GLU A 7 -7.82 12.94 -2.34
N ILE A 8 -7.22 12.35 -3.38
CA ILE A 8 -7.66 11.08 -3.97
C ILE A 8 -7.63 9.95 -2.92
N ILE A 9 -6.57 9.89 -2.10
CA ILE A 9 -6.43 8.88 -1.05
C ILE A 9 -7.50 9.07 0.04
N GLU A 10 -7.76 10.30 0.48
CA GLU A 10 -8.81 10.57 1.46
C GLU A 10 -10.21 10.27 0.92
N SER A 11 -10.52 10.65 -0.32
CA SER A 11 -11.82 10.36 -0.94
C SER A 11 -12.03 8.86 -1.12
N THR A 12 -10.97 8.13 -1.55
CA THR A 12 -11.00 6.68 -1.69
C THR A 12 -11.19 5.98 -0.34
N LYS A 13 -10.62 6.51 0.75
CA LYS A 13 -10.84 5.97 2.11
C LYS A 13 -12.30 6.03 2.52
N GLU A 14 -12.96 7.17 2.30
CA GLU A 14 -14.38 7.30 2.62
C GLU A 14 -15.25 6.41 1.72
N LEU A 15 -14.89 6.24 0.44
CA LEU A 15 -15.54 5.26 -0.44
C LEU A 15 -15.43 3.84 0.14
N PHE A 16 -14.23 3.40 0.50
CA PHE A 16 -14.00 2.03 1.01
C PHE A 16 -14.73 1.78 2.33
N LYS A 17 -14.73 2.78 3.21
CA LYS A 17 -15.50 2.76 4.46
C LYS A 17 -16.99 2.62 4.20
N SER A 18 -17.54 3.36 3.24
CA SER A 18 -18.97 3.26 2.86
C SER A 18 -19.36 1.89 2.29
N LYS A 19 -18.39 1.17 1.69
CA LYS A 19 -18.57 -0.16 1.08
C LYS A 19 -18.25 -1.32 2.02
N GLY A 20 -17.80 -1.05 3.25
CA GLY A 20 -17.47 -2.07 4.23
C GLY A 20 -16.10 -2.73 4.07
N TRP A 21 -15.19 -2.13 3.29
CA TRP A 21 -13.82 -2.64 3.04
C TRP A 21 -12.79 -2.23 4.11
N GLY A 22 -13.26 -1.85 5.29
CA GLY A 22 -12.45 -1.42 6.43
C GLY A 22 -12.97 -0.12 7.02
N ARG A 23 -12.99 -0.02 8.35
CA ARG A 23 -13.50 1.15 9.06
C ARG A 23 -12.46 2.25 9.23
N ASN A 24 -11.19 1.91 9.02
CA ASN A 24 -10.04 2.79 9.17
C ASN A 24 -8.94 2.39 8.17
N PRO A 25 -7.95 3.26 7.91
CA PRO A 25 -6.87 3.02 6.96
C PRO A 25 -6.13 1.69 7.15
N LYS A 26 -5.85 1.34 8.41
CA LYS A 26 -5.15 0.10 8.76
C LYS A 26 -5.97 -1.15 8.38
N GLU A 27 -7.28 -1.11 8.55
CA GLU A 27 -8.17 -2.19 8.12
C GLU A 27 -8.23 -2.29 6.59
N ILE A 28 -8.35 -1.16 5.90
CA ILE A 28 -8.30 -1.09 4.43
C ILE A 28 -7.01 -1.75 3.92
N ASN A 29 -5.86 -1.39 4.47
CA ASN A 29 -4.58 -1.98 4.11
C ASN A 29 -4.49 -3.49 4.37
N LYS A 30 -5.25 -4.02 5.33
CA LYS A 30 -5.24 -5.44 5.68
C LYS A 30 -6.12 -6.29 4.76
N ILE A 31 -7.28 -5.77 4.34
CA ILE A 31 -8.30 -6.58 3.63
C ILE A 31 -8.62 -6.10 2.21
N GLY A 32 -8.31 -4.84 1.89
CA GLY A 32 -8.70 -4.19 0.65
C GLY A 32 -7.56 -3.48 -0.07
N CYS A 33 -6.29 -3.74 0.30
CA CYS A 33 -5.14 -3.00 -0.24
C CYS A 33 -5.04 -3.06 -1.77
N SER A 34 -5.32 -4.22 -2.39
CA SER A 34 -5.28 -4.36 -3.85
C SER A 34 -6.29 -3.46 -4.54
N TRP A 35 -7.56 -3.56 -4.16
CA TRP A 35 -8.62 -2.71 -4.68
C TRP A 35 -8.35 -1.24 -4.41
N PHE A 36 -7.86 -0.89 -3.21
CA PHE A 36 -7.57 0.48 -2.82
C PHE A 36 -6.47 1.09 -3.69
N ALA A 37 -5.36 0.37 -3.85
CA ALA A 37 -4.25 0.81 -4.70
C ALA A 37 -4.68 0.91 -6.17
N MET A 38 -5.45 -0.06 -6.68
CA MET A 38 -5.98 -0.02 -8.05
C MET A 38 -6.92 1.18 -8.29
N THR A 39 -7.78 1.51 -7.32
CA THR A 39 -8.65 2.69 -7.44
C THR A 39 -7.84 3.98 -7.51
N ILE A 40 -6.84 4.15 -6.63
CA ILE A 40 -5.98 5.33 -6.66
C ILE A 40 -5.19 5.41 -7.97
N ALA A 41 -4.59 4.30 -8.40
CA ALA A 41 -3.83 4.26 -9.65
C ALA A 41 -4.70 4.58 -10.87
N TYR A 42 -5.96 4.14 -10.87
CA TYR A 42 -6.93 4.47 -11.92
C TYR A 42 -7.24 5.98 -11.98
N GLU A 43 -7.43 6.63 -10.84
CA GLU A 43 -7.69 8.08 -10.76
C GLU A 43 -6.47 8.92 -11.17
N ILE A 44 -5.26 8.45 -10.87
CA ILE A 44 -4.01 9.13 -11.28
C ILE A 44 -3.69 8.90 -12.76
N GLY A 45 -3.98 7.72 -13.30
CA GLY A 45 -3.64 7.33 -14.66
C GLY A 45 -2.20 6.83 -14.81
N ASP A 46 -1.64 6.98 -16.02
CA ASP A 46 -0.38 6.34 -16.46
C ASP A 46 0.86 6.71 -15.63
N GLU A 47 0.80 7.77 -14.83
CA GLU A 47 1.90 8.17 -13.93
C GLU A 47 1.98 7.32 -12.65
N ALA A 48 0.94 6.57 -12.30
CA ALA A 48 0.93 5.70 -11.14
C ALA A 48 1.39 4.29 -11.50
N THR A 49 2.25 3.71 -10.66
CA THR A 49 2.67 2.31 -10.76
C THR A 49 2.17 1.54 -9.55
N LEU A 50 1.54 0.39 -9.78
CA LEU A 50 1.18 -0.54 -8.71
C LEU A 50 2.39 -1.40 -8.34
N GLN A 51 2.62 -1.57 -7.05
CA GLN A 51 3.65 -2.46 -6.50
C GLN A 51 3.01 -3.39 -5.47
N GLU A 52 3.50 -4.62 -5.38
CA GLU A 52 2.98 -5.61 -4.45
C GLU A 52 4.09 -6.40 -3.77
N SER A 53 3.85 -6.80 -2.51
CA SER A 53 4.80 -7.60 -1.74
C SER A 53 4.70 -9.10 -2.02
N SER A 54 3.74 -9.55 -2.86
CA SER A 54 3.53 -10.96 -3.23
C SER A 54 4.64 -11.57 -4.09
N GLN A 55 5.69 -10.83 -4.41
CA GLN A 55 6.96 -11.40 -4.89
C GLN A 55 7.77 -12.14 -3.80
N VAL A 56 7.15 -12.49 -2.66
CA VAL A 56 7.75 -13.27 -1.57
C VAL A 56 6.83 -14.45 -1.24
N ASP A 57 7.21 -15.64 -1.72
CA ASP A 57 6.44 -16.90 -1.71
C ASP A 57 5.55 -17.16 -0.47
N GLY A 58 4.24 -17.28 -0.75
CA GLY A 58 3.45 -18.51 -0.62
C GLY A 58 3.09 -19.02 0.78
N ASP A 59 4.07 -19.27 1.64
CA ASP A 59 3.87 -20.21 2.77
C ASP A 59 4.21 -19.66 4.15
N ASP A 60 4.67 -18.40 4.29
CA ASP A 60 4.94 -17.87 5.62
C ASP A 60 4.83 -16.33 5.72
N ILE A 61 3.85 -15.90 6.53
CA ILE A 61 3.94 -14.76 7.49
C ILE A 61 3.76 -13.33 6.95
N LEU A 62 3.71 -13.08 5.65
CA LEU A 62 3.51 -11.71 5.13
C LEU A 62 2.09 -11.54 4.62
N THR A 63 1.31 -10.62 5.19
CA THR A 63 0.08 -10.16 4.54
C THR A 63 0.50 -9.54 3.20
N PRO A 64 0.17 -10.15 2.05
CA PRO A 64 0.46 -9.54 0.76
C PRO A 64 -0.14 -8.14 0.77
N HIS A 65 0.67 -7.15 0.42
CA HIS A 65 0.26 -5.77 0.44
C HIS A 65 0.58 -5.12 -0.90
N MET A 66 -0.38 -4.36 -1.42
CA MET A 66 -0.25 -3.59 -2.65
C MET A 66 -0.31 -2.11 -2.32
N TRP A 67 0.56 -1.32 -2.94
CA TRP A 67 0.66 0.13 -2.77
C TRP A 67 0.88 0.81 -4.12
N VAL A 68 0.71 2.13 -4.13
CA VAL A 68 0.91 2.98 -5.32
C VAL A 68 2.26 3.68 -5.23
N VAL A 69 3.00 3.71 -6.33
CA VAL A 69 4.16 4.58 -6.52
C VAL A 69 3.78 5.71 -7.47
N TYR A 70 3.95 6.95 -7.01
CA TYR A 70 3.66 8.16 -7.78
C TYR A 70 4.67 9.25 -7.42
N LYS A 71 5.27 9.92 -8.43
CA LYS A 71 6.30 10.95 -8.23
C LYS A 71 7.34 10.56 -7.17
N THR A 72 7.92 9.36 -7.34
CA THR A 72 8.96 8.73 -6.49
C THR A 72 8.58 8.43 -5.04
N LYS A 73 7.30 8.56 -4.66
CA LYS A 73 6.82 8.23 -3.31
C LYS A 73 5.90 7.02 -3.34
N CYS A 74 5.84 6.31 -2.21
CA CYS A 74 4.96 5.16 -1.98
C CYS A 74 3.75 5.59 -1.13
N TYR A 75 2.56 5.14 -1.52
CA TYR A 75 1.29 5.51 -0.91
C TYR A 75 0.41 4.29 -0.65
N ASP A 76 -0.22 4.27 0.52
CA ASP A 76 -1.30 3.35 0.88
C ASP A 76 -2.40 4.12 1.62
N ALA A 77 -3.37 3.42 2.22
CA ALA A 77 -4.44 4.10 2.94
C ALA A 77 -3.94 4.89 4.18
N GLU A 78 -2.86 4.44 4.80
CA GLU A 78 -2.28 5.04 6.02
C GLU A 78 -1.30 6.18 5.74
N THR A 79 -0.78 6.33 4.51
CA THR A 79 0.20 7.36 4.14
C THR A 79 -0.26 8.25 2.97
N PRO A 80 -1.24 9.16 3.18
CA PRO A 80 -1.70 10.10 2.15
C PRO A 80 -0.61 11.07 1.66
N ASP A 81 0.36 11.41 2.51
CA ASP A 81 1.50 12.29 2.18
C ASP A 81 2.65 11.56 1.46
N GLY A 82 2.53 10.24 1.35
CA GLY A 82 3.52 9.32 0.81
C GLY A 82 4.79 9.20 1.66
N VAL A 83 5.55 8.15 1.40
CA VAL A 83 6.88 7.90 1.99
C VAL A 83 7.92 7.63 0.89
N ASP A 84 9.18 7.92 1.16
CA ASP A 84 10.24 7.80 0.15
C ASP A 84 10.64 6.34 -0.13
N ASP A 85 10.58 5.47 0.89
CA ASP A 85 10.79 4.03 0.78
C ASP A 85 9.52 3.29 1.19
N TYR A 86 9.10 2.28 0.42
CA TYR A 86 7.93 1.48 0.79
C TYR A 86 8.12 0.76 2.14
N LEU A 87 9.36 0.46 2.56
CA LEU A 87 9.63 -0.10 3.89
C LEU A 87 9.24 0.86 5.03
N ASP A 88 9.07 2.15 4.72
CA ASP A 88 8.55 3.14 5.65
C ASP A 88 7.03 3.13 5.79
N LEU A 89 6.30 2.39 4.94
CA LEU A 89 4.85 2.26 5.09
C LEU A 89 4.52 1.59 6.44
N PRO A 90 3.48 2.06 7.16
CA PRO A 90 3.15 1.56 8.49
C PRO A 90 2.94 0.05 8.57
N ILE A 91 2.44 -0.59 7.51
CA ILE A 91 2.26 -2.05 7.48
C ILE A 91 3.57 -2.82 7.60
N PHE A 92 4.63 -2.38 6.92
CA PHE A 92 5.95 -3.02 6.98
C PHE A 92 6.70 -2.67 8.27
N LYS A 93 6.57 -1.43 8.76
CA LYS A 93 7.15 -1.02 10.06
C LYS A 93 6.63 -1.83 11.25
N ARG A 94 5.39 -2.32 11.16
CA ARG A 94 4.77 -3.16 12.21
C ARG A 94 5.22 -4.61 12.16
N MET A 95 5.93 -5.05 11.12
CA MET A 95 6.45 -6.40 11.05
C MET A 95 7.49 -6.62 12.15
N LYS A 96 7.50 -7.82 12.75
CA LYS A 96 8.56 -8.15 13.72
C LYS A 96 9.90 -8.13 12.99
N LYS A 97 10.97 -7.73 13.69
CA LYS A 97 12.33 -7.71 13.12
C LYS A 97 12.75 -9.03 12.48
N SER A 98 12.31 -10.18 13.03
CA SER A 98 12.53 -11.50 12.45
C SER A 98 11.89 -11.67 11.08
N ASP A 99 10.68 -11.14 10.92
CA ASP A 99 9.86 -11.29 9.72
C ASP A 99 10.34 -10.30 8.64
N LEU A 100 10.72 -9.09 9.06
CA LEU A 100 11.36 -8.10 8.20
C LEU A 100 12.73 -8.58 7.69
N LYS A 101 13.55 -9.19 8.56
CA LYS A 101 14.85 -9.75 8.15
C LYS A 101 14.67 -10.85 7.10
N LYS A 102 13.73 -11.79 7.33
CA LYS A 102 13.39 -12.83 6.34
C LYS A 102 12.91 -12.24 5.01
N PHE A 103 12.09 -11.19 5.05
CA PHE A 103 11.62 -10.47 3.86
C PHE A 103 12.79 -9.84 3.08
N MET A 104 13.67 -9.11 3.76
CA MET A 104 14.82 -8.45 3.13
C MET A 104 15.84 -9.44 2.57
N GLU A 105 16.16 -10.53 3.30
CA GLU A 105 17.10 -11.56 2.84
C GLU A 105 16.62 -12.29 1.59
N LYS A 106 15.30 -12.43 1.41
CA LYS A 106 14.71 -13.02 0.20
C LYS A 106 14.78 -12.06 -0.99
N ARG A 107 14.56 -10.76 -0.79
CA ARG A 107 14.70 -9.75 -1.84
C ARG A 107 16.09 -9.69 -2.46
N ILE A 108 17.14 -9.95 -1.68
CA ILE A 108 18.53 -9.96 -2.19
C ILE A 108 18.80 -11.15 -3.14
N LYS A 109 17.94 -12.18 -3.11
CA LYS A 109 18.11 -13.42 -3.88
C LYS A 109 17.23 -13.51 -5.14
N SER A 110 16.35 -12.53 -5.35
CA SER A 110 15.51 -12.38 -6.55
C SER A 110 16.08 -11.29 -7.45
#